data_AF-A0A661NYK4-F1
#
_entry.id   AF-A0A661NYK4-F1
#
_cell.length_a   1.000
_cell.length_b   1.000
_cell.length_c   1.000
_cell.angle_alpha   90.00
_cell.angle_beta   90.00
_cell.angle_gamma   90.00
#
_symmetry.space_group_name_H-M   'P 1'
#
loop_
_entity.id
_entity.type
_entity.pdbx_description
1 polymer ?
#
loop_
_entity_poly.entity_id
_entity_poly.type
_entity_poly.pdbx_seq_one_letter_code
_entity_poly.pdbx_strand_id
1 'polypeptide(L)'
;MLLTLLAAGIARAQEPAGPAVDSISELRLRLERLRDAGRELAARRDVLSGQLDEITTRIDLLKSRHPAGRLLPDFELEGLLRRSQQLAVELEASNRGLQALDGQRRRLLSRLATLLRQQLEQLLARARRDTAAGQGRTDGERLLALRRELGQVQKQLNRLGGFPSSMPAVPPARQVLASDDPERLRQQADALQDERDRLRRLLEGLEQRIAEARSQLELDRQMNDFLQDHSLFGEEEHALRVARADAAPQGAGGDEDQRNEGFSNGTGSYDQGGPPGECPGGMCGTPGEGTTSLGGAGETENTSGRLPPLPQGDSAEPDNLAPATLLRHLDRRRREVIRRLKELQVLYDRLTKKLERLQGTAAE
;
A
#
# COMPACT_ATOMS: atom_id res chain seq x y z
N MET A 1 -54.03 22.92 36.03
CA MET A 1 -52.90 22.15 36.56
C MET A 1 -52.95 20.76 35.94
N LEU A 2 -51.80 20.22 35.50
CA LEU A 2 -51.58 18.98 34.71
C LEU A 2 -51.59 19.14 33.18
N LEU A 3 -50.54 19.75 32.63
CA LEU A 3 -50.12 19.54 31.23
C LEU A 3 -48.71 20.13 30.95
N THR A 4 -47.69 19.71 31.69
CA THR A 4 -46.31 20.19 31.47
C THR A 4 -45.25 19.20 31.97
N LEU A 5 -45.18 17.97 31.44
CA LEU A 5 -44.09 17.05 31.81
C LEU A 5 -43.92 15.86 30.85
N LEU A 6 -43.74 16.09 29.55
CA LEU A 6 -43.24 15.03 28.64
C LEU A 6 -42.70 15.60 27.31
N ALA A 7 -41.66 16.45 27.40
CA ALA A 7 -40.92 16.91 26.23
C ALA A 7 -39.43 17.15 26.52
N ALA A 8 -38.85 16.36 27.45
CA ALA A 8 -37.43 16.39 27.76
C ALA A 8 -36.82 15.02 27.43
N GLY A 9 -36.49 14.78 26.17
CA GLY A 9 -35.93 13.48 25.78
C GLY A 9 -35.16 13.40 24.46
N ILE A 10 -35.20 14.41 23.60
CA ILE A 10 -34.51 14.35 22.29
C ILE A 10 -33.74 15.65 21.99
N ALA A 11 -33.20 16.30 23.02
CA ALA A 11 -32.09 17.23 22.83
C ALA A 11 -30.78 16.44 22.94
N ARG A 12 -30.58 15.49 22.01
CA ARG A 12 -29.31 14.81 21.83
C ARG A 12 -28.37 15.88 21.31
N ALA A 13 -27.52 16.41 22.18
CA ALA A 13 -26.45 17.33 21.81
C ALA A 13 -25.62 16.67 20.71
N GLN A 14 -25.91 17.01 19.46
CA GLN A 14 -24.93 16.99 18.40
C GLN A 14 -23.89 18.00 18.85
N GLU A 15 -22.85 17.52 19.54
CA GLU A 15 -21.58 18.24 19.56
C GLU A 15 -21.29 18.65 18.11
N PRO A 16 -20.94 19.91 17.83
CA PRO A 16 -20.63 20.32 16.49
C PRO A 16 -19.50 19.43 16.02
N ALA A 17 -19.77 18.57 15.03
CA ALA A 17 -18.74 17.88 14.29
C ALA A 17 -17.79 18.99 13.81
N GLY A 18 -16.65 19.12 14.48
CA GLY A 18 -15.84 20.32 14.41
C GLY A 18 -15.25 20.57 13.02
N PRO A 19 -14.52 21.68 12.82
CA PRO A 19 -13.91 22.05 11.54
C PRO A 19 -13.00 20.96 10.93
N ALA A 20 -12.53 20.02 11.76
CA ALA A 20 -11.75 18.86 11.31
C ALA A 20 -12.58 17.87 10.46
N VAL A 21 -13.84 17.61 10.82
CA VAL A 21 -14.71 16.67 10.08
C VAL A 21 -15.07 17.22 8.71
N ASP A 22 -15.35 18.52 8.64
CA ASP A 22 -15.60 19.23 7.39
C ASP A 22 -14.36 19.20 6.48
N SER A 23 -13.17 19.42 7.05
CA SER A 23 -11.91 19.37 6.29
C SER A 23 -11.60 17.98 5.72
N ILE A 24 -11.92 16.90 6.43
CA ILE A 24 -11.74 15.52 5.96
C ILE A 24 -12.69 15.23 4.80
N SER A 25 -13.94 15.65 4.92
CA SER A 25 -14.95 15.47 3.88
C SER A 25 -14.59 16.24 2.61
N GLU A 26 -14.11 17.48 2.74
CA GLU A 26 -13.60 18.28 1.63
C GLU A 26 -12.40 17.60 0.94
N LEU A 27 -11.46 17.07 1.70
CA LEU A 27 -10.30 16.35 1.16
C LEU A 27 -10.70 15.08 0.42
N ARG A 28 -11.67 14.31 0.94
CA ARG A 28 -12.20 13.12 0.27
C ARG A 28 -12.83 13.48 -1.07
N LEU A 29 -13.67 14.51 -1.11
CA LEU A 29 -14.30 14.98 -2.34
C LEU A 29 -13.26 15.47 -3.37
N ARG A 30 -12.23 16.19 -2.92
CA ARG A 30 -11.12 16.60 -3.82
C ARG A 30 -10.34 15.41 -4.35
N LEU A 31 -10.09 14.39 -3.53
CA LEU A 31 -9.43 13.15 -3.96
C LEU A 31 -10.24 12.38 -4.98
N GLU A 32 -11.56 12.34 -4.84
CA GLU A 32 -12.47 11.73 -5.80
C GLU A 32 -12.41 12.45 -7.15
N ARG A 33 -12.53 13.78 -7.15
CA ARG A 33 -12.39 14.61 -8.36
C ARG A 33 -11.04 14.41 -9.07
N LEU A 34 -9.95 14.31 -8.31
CA LEU A 34 -8.62 14.03 -8.89
C LEU A 34 -8.54 12.63 -9.50
N ARG A 35 -9.21 11.63 -8.92
CA ARG A 35 -9.26 10.27 -9.48
C ARG A 35 -10.03 10.26 -10.79
N ASP A 36 -11.15 10.97 -10.87
CA ASP A 36 -11.95 11.05 -12.09
C ASP A 36 -11.21 11.79 -13.20
N ALA A 37 -10.58 12.92 -12.88
CA ALA A 37 -9.69 13.62 -13.82
C ALA A 37 -8.53 12.73 -14.29
N GLY A 38 -7.96 11.92 -13.39
CA GLY A 38 -6.91 10.96 -13.74
C GLY A 38 -7.38 9.85 -14.67
N ARG A 39 -8.60 9.31 -14.45
CA ARG A 39 -9.22 8.31 -15.34
C ARG A 39 -9.48 8.91 -16.71
N GLU A 40 -9.96 10.14 -16.77
CA GLU A 40 -10.21 10.84 -18.04
C GLU A 40 -8.92 11.05 -18.83
N LEU A 41 -7.84 11.54 -18.19
CA LEU A 41 -6.54 11.69 -18.85
C LEU A 41 -5.94 10.35 -19.28
N ALA A 42 -6.09 9.30 -18.48
CA ALA A 42 -5.63 7.96 -18.85
C ALA A 42 -6.37 7.43 -20.08
N ALA A 43 -7.70 7.59 -20.13
CA ALA A 43 -8.50 7.22 -21.31
C ALA A 43 -8.07 8.00 -22.56
N ARG A 44 -7.83 9.31 -22.44
CA ARG A 44 -7.31 10.13 -23.56
C ARG A 44 -5.94 9.66 -24.03
N ARG A 45 -5.02 9.36 -23.11
CA ARG A 45 -3.70 8.79 -23.43
C ARG A 45 -3.83 7.49 -24.22
N ASP A 46 -4.72 6.59 -23.80
CA ASP A 46 -4.90 5.29 -24.45
C ASP A 46 -5.43 5.44 -25.88
N VAL A 47 -6.37 6.37 -26.10
CA VAL A 47 -6.85 6.72 -27.44
C VAL A 47 -5.72 7.29 -28.31
N LEU A 48 -4.91 8.23 -27.78
CA LEU A 48 -3.78 8.81 -28.51
C LEU A 48 -2.72 7.76 -28.85
N SER A 49 -2.45 6.82 -27.93
CA SER A 49 -1.53 5.70 -28.17
C SER A 49 -2.03 4.81 -29.30
N GLY A 50 -3.32 4.44 -29.29
CA GLY A 50 -3.91 3.63 -30.36
C GLY A 50 -3.86 4.32 -31.73
N GLN A 51 -4.07 5.64 -31.78
CA GLN A 51 -3.94 6.43 -33.01
C GLN A 51 -2.50 6.48 -33.52
N LEU A 52 -1.51 6.58 -32.61
CA LEU A 52 -0.10 6.59 -32.97
C LEU A 52 0.33 5.22 -33.53
N ASP A 53 -0.14 4.13 -32.93
CA ASP A 53 0.10 2.77 -33.40
C ASP A 53 -0.49 2.57 -34.81
N GLU A 54 -1.72 3.02 -35.04
CA GLU A 54 -2.37 2.97 -36.37
C GLU A 54 -1.57 3.75 -37.42
N ILE A 55 -1.15 4.98 -37.12
CA ILE A 55 -0.34 5.79 -38.05
C ILE A 55 1.01 5.12 -38.34
N THR A 56 1.63 4.51 -37.32
CA THR A 56 2.91 3.82 -37.47
C THR A 56 2.77 2.64 -38.45
N THR A 57 1.73 1.81 -38.28
CA THR A 57 1.46 0.70 -39.23
C THR A 57 1.21 1.19 -40.66
N ARG A 58 0.51 2.32 -40.83
CA ARG A 58 0.25 2.92 -42.15
C ARG A 58 1.52 3.45 -42.80
N ILE A 59 2.39 4.10 -42.02
CA ILE A 59 3.70 4.56 -42.48
C ILE A 59 4.54 3.37 -42.96
N ASP A 60 4.58 2.26 -42.23
CA ASP A 60 5.35 1.08 -42.61
C ASP A 60 4.79 0.40 -43.88
N LEU A 61 3.47 0.42 -44.05
CA LEU A 61 2.81 -0.05 -45.27
C LEU A 61 3.10 0.86 -46.48
N LEU A 62 3.15 2.17 -46.32
CA LEU A 62 3.54 3.10 -47.38
C LEU A 62 5.03 2.95 -47.75
N LYS A 63 5.91 2.82 -46.74
CA LYS A 63 7.35 2.56 -46.95
C LYS A 63 7.60 1.27 -47.72
N SER A 64 6.87 0.19 -47.40
CA SER A 64 7.02 -1.09 -48.10
C SER A 64 6.45 -1.06 -49.53
N ARG A 65 5.40 -0.28 -49.79
CA ARG A 65 4.83 -0.08 -51.14
C ARG A 65 5.66 0.85 -52.02
N HIS A 66 6.49 1.71 -51.44
CA HIS A 66 7.32 2.68 -52.15
C HIS A 66 8.81 2.45 -51.89
N PRO A 67 9.41 1.38 -52.46
CA PRO A 67 10.85 1.17 -52.40
C PRO A 67 11.58 2.32 -53.08
N ALA A 68 12.71 2.73 -52.50
CA ALA A 68 13.53 3.87 -52.88
C ALA A 68 13.77 3.94 -54.41
N GLY A 69 13.18 4.93 -55.08
CA GLY A 69 13.32 5.08 -56.54
C GLY A 69 12.34 6.03 -57.22
N ARG A 70 11.28 6.49 -56.54
CA ARG A 70 10.40 7.54 -57.09
C ARG A 70 10.96 8.93 -56.78
N LEU A 71 11.13 9.74 -57.82
CA LEU A 71 11.61 11.14 -57.75
C LEU A 71 10.60 12.14 -57.18
N LEU A 72 9.35 11.73 -56.93
CA LEU A 72 8.30 12.62 -56.46
C LEU A 72 8.11 12.48 -54.94
N PRO A 73 7.99 13.61 -54.20
CA PRO A 73 7.73 13.60 -52.77
C PRO A 73 6.36 12.97 -52.47
N ASP A 74 6.32 12.07 -51.48
CA ASP A 74 5.10 11.44 -51.02
C ASP A 74 4.44 12.30 -49.93
N PHE A 75 3.54 13.19 -50.36
CA PHE A 75 2.84 14.11 -49.48
C PHE A 75 1.98 13.40 -48.41
N GLU A 76 1.54 12.16 -48.65
CA GLU A 76 0.79 11.38 -47.66
C GLU A 76 1.71 10.95 -46.51
N LEU A 77 2.91 10.44 -46.83
CA LEU A 77 3.91 10.07 -45.84
C LEU A 77 4.33 11.28 -44.99
N GLU A 78 4.59 12.43 -45.61
CA GLU A 78 4.91 13.66 -44.89
C GLU A 78 3.76 14.09 -43.96
N GLY A 79 2.51 14.00 -44.41
CA GLY A 79 1.33 14.30 -43.61
C GLY A 79 1.21 13.37 -42.39
N LEU A 80 1.44 12.07 -42.58
CA LEU A 80 1.43 11.08 -41.50
C LEU A 80 2.56 11.30 -40.49
N LEU A 81 3.77 11.65 -40.96
CA LEU A 81 4.91 11.97 -40.10
C LEU A 81 4.66 13.24 -39.27
N ARG A 82 4.06 14.28 -39.85
CA ARG A 82 3.68 15.48 -39.09
C ARG A 82 2.62 15.16 -38.04
N ARG A 83 1.62 14.34 -38.39
CA ARG A 83 0.57 13.93 -37.46
C ARG A 83 1.10 13.04 -36.33
N SER A 84 2.04 12.13 -36.60
CA SER A 84 2.66 11.31 -35.55
C SER A 84 3.48 12.15 -34.58
N GLN A 85 4.20 13.16 -35.08
CA GLN A 85 4.91 14.13 -34.22
C GLN A 85 3.94 14.92 -33.33
N GLN A 86 2.80 15.37 -33.87
CA GLN A 86 1.77 16.06 -33.08
C GLN A 86 1.19 15.15 -31.99
N LEU A 87 0.82 13.92 -32.32
CA LEU A 87 0.33 12.94 -31.34
C LEU A 87 1.36 12.62 -30.25
N ALA A 88 2.65 12.52 -30.62
CA ALA A 88 3.71 12.31 -29.64
C ALA A 88 3.78 13.47 -28.62
N VAL A 89 3.69 14.72 -29.09
CA VAL A 89 3.66 15.90 -28.21
C VAL A 89 2.43 15.89 -27.29
N GLU A 90 1.25 15.54 -27.81
CA GLU A 90 0.02 15.42 -27.01
C GLU A 90 0.07 14.28 -25.98
N LEU A 91 0.68 13.16 -26.35
CA LEU A 91 0.89 12.01 -25.47
C LEU A 91 1.86 12.36 -24.34
N GLU A 92 2.96 13.06 -24.66
CA GLU A 92 3.86 13.60 -23.65
C GLU A 92 3.16 14.58 -22.70
N ALA A 93 2.35 15.50 -23.24
CA ALA A 93 1.57 16.44 -22.43
C ALA A 93 0.60 15.72 -21.50
N SER A 94 -0.08 14.67 -22.00
CA SER A 94 -0.98 13.83 -21.20
C SER A 94 -0.24 13.09 -20.09
N ASN A 95 0.94 12.53 -20.37
CA ASN A 95 1.78 11.87 -19.38
C ASN A 95 2.27 12.84 -18.29
N ARG A 96 2.69 14.05 -18.67
CA ARG A 96 3.05 15.11 -17.70
C ARG A 96 1.84 15.50 -16.85
N GLY A 97 0.66 15.58 -17.44
CA GLY A 97 -0.61 15.82 -16.73
C GLY A 97 -0.92 14.75 -15.69
N LEU A 98 -0.80 13.46 -16.06
CA LEU A 98 -0.97 12.34 -15.13
C LEU A 98 0.02 12.40 -13.96
N GLN A 99 1.30 12.67 -14.23
CA GLN A 99 2.31 12.84 -13.18
C GLN A 99 1.99 14.01 -12.23
N ALA A 100 1.49 15.12 -12.75
CA ALA A 100 1.08 16.27 -11.95
C ALA A 100 -0.13 15.92 -11.05
N LEU A 101 -1.14 15.22 -11.58
CA LEU A 101 -2.29 14.75 -10.81
C LEU A 101 -1.88 13.76 -9.73
N ASP A 102 -0.98 12.82 -10.02
CA ASP A 102 -0.44 11.89 -9.02
C ASP A 102 0.31 12.63 -7.92
N GLY A 103 1.10 13.64 -8.26
CA GLY A 103 1.76 14.52 -7.29
C GLY A 103 0.77 15.24 -6.37
N GLN A 104 -0.29 15.82 -6.93
CA GLN A 104 -1.36 16.45 -6.14
C GLN A 104 -2.11 15.45 -5.26
N ARG A 105 -2.45 14.29 -5.80
CA ARG A 105 -3.13 13.22 -5.08
C ARG A 105 -2.30 12.72 -3.89
N ARG A 106 -0.99 12.55 -4.06
CA ARG A 106 -0.07 12.20 -2.97
C ARG A 106 -0.09 13.24 -1.85
N ARG A 107 -0.05 14.54 -2.19
CA ARG A 107 -0.12 15.64 -1.19
C ARG A 107 -1.45 15.67 -0.43
N LEU A 108 -2.57 15.43 -1.11
CA LEU A 108 -3.87 15.39 -0.44
C LEU A 108 -4.03 14.15 0.44
N LEU A 109 -3.56 12.99 0.00
CA LEU A 109 -3.60 11.76 0.79
C LEU A 109 -2.70 11.86 2.04
N SER A 110 -1.51 12.47 1.94
CA SER A 110 -0.65 12.67 3.12
C SER A 110 -1.31 13.60 4.13
N ARG A 111 -1.94 14.70 3.67
CA ARG A 111 -2.73 15.58 4.53
C ARG A 111 -3.90 14.84 5.19
N LEU A 112 -4.66 14.05 4.43
CA LEU A 112 -5.75 13.25 4.97
C LEU A 112 -5.25 12.26 6.04
N ALA A 113 -4.13 11.59 5.80
CA ALA A 113 -3.53 10.67 6.77
C ALA A 113 -3.14 11.38 8.08
N THR A 114 -2.57 12.60 8.01
CA THR A 114 -2.24 13.37 9.21
C THR A 114 -3.47 13.76 10.03
N LEU A 115 -4.55 14.20 9.37
CA LEU A 115 -5.79 14.58 10.06
C LEU A 115 -6.47 13.36 10.70
N LEU A 116 -6.52 12.22 10.00
CA LEU A 116 -7.07 10.99 10.55
C LEU A 116 -6.27 10.51 11.77
N ARG A 117 -4.94 10.62 11.74
CA ARG A 117 -4.08 10.28 12.90
C ARG A 117 -4.38 11.19 14.09
N GLN A 118 -4.45 12.49 13.88
CA GLN A 118 -4.79 13.46 14.92
C GLN A 118 -6.16 13.17 15.56
N GLN A 119 -7.17 12.84 14.74
CA GLN A 119 -8.48 12.45 15.26
C GLN A 119 -8.44 11.16 16.06
N LEU A 120 -7.68 10.17 15.60
CA LEU A 120 -7.52 8.90 16.30
C LEU A 120 -6.84 9.12 17.66
N GLU A 121 -5.75 9.89 17.72
CA GLU A 121 -5.07 10.25 18.97
C GLU A 121 -5.99 11.03 19.93
N GLN A 122 -6.78 11.98 19.42
CA GLN A 122 -7.75 12.73 20.23
C GLN A 122 -8.84 11.82 20.80
N LEU A 123 -9.38 10.89 20.01
CA LEU A 123 -10.38 9.94 20.47
C LEU A 123 -9.81 8.96 21.47
N LEU A 124 -8.58 8.45 21.27
CA LEU A 124 -7.90 7.62 22.26
C LEU A 124 -7.69 8.38 23.58
N ALA A 125 -7.24 9.64 23.52
CA ALA A 125 -7.03 10.46 24.71
C ALA A 125 -8.33 10.83 25.43
N ARG A 126 -9.46 10.95 24.71
CA ARG A 126 -10.80 11.12 25.30
C ARG A 126 -11.25 9.81 25.95
N ALA A 127 -11.21 8.71 25.22
CA ALA A 127 -11.62 7.41 25.71
C ALA A 127 -10.85 6.98 26.98
N ARG A 128 -9.54 7.26 27.05
CA ARG A 128 -8.73 7.04 28.27
C ARG A 128 -9.17 7.90 29.48
N ARG A 129 -9.65 9.11 29.24
CA ARG A 129 -10.17 9.98 30.30
C ARG A 129 -11.54 9.50 30.77
N ASP A 130 -12.39 9.07 29.86
CA ASP A 130 -13.73 8.57 30.16
C ASP A 130 -13.66 7.25 30.94
N THR A 131 -12.74 6.34 30.57
CA THR A 131 -12.48 5.12 31.34
C THR A 131 -11.92 5.42 32.73
N ALA A 132 -10.96 6.36 32.85
CA ALA A 132 -10.44 6.80 34.15
C ALA A 132 -11.52 7.45 35.04
N ALA A 133 -12.53 8.09 34.43
CA ALA A 133 -13.66 8.68 35.14
C ALA A 133 -14.79 7.68 35.47
N GLY A 134 -14.63 6.39 35.13
CA GLY A 134 -15.67 5.37 35.31
C GLY A 134 -16.86 5.53 34.37
N GLN A 135 -16.74 6.36 33.33
CA GLN A 135 -17.76 6.55 32.31
C GLN A 135 -17.50 5.55 31.18
N GLY A 136 -18.08 4.34 31.27
CA GLY A 136 -17.91 3.24 30.30
C GLY A 136 -18.51 3.48 28.90
N ARG A 137 -18.58 4.72 28.42
CA ARG A 137 -19.07 5.06 27.08
C ARG A 137 -17.90 5.17 26.12
N THR A 138 -17.42 4.06 25.60
CA THR A 138 -16.32 4.12 24.63
C THR A 138 -16.82 4.05 23.19
N ASP A 139 -16.30 4.96 22.37
CA ASP A 139 -16.49 5.03 20.92
C ASP A 139 -15.62 3.97 20.19
N GLY A 140 -15.57 2.73 20.69
CA GLY A 140 -14.68 1.67 20.17
C GLY A 140 -14.88 1.39 18.67
N GLU A 141 -16.13 1.38 18.20
CA GLU A 141 -16.45 1.22 16.78
C GLU A 141 -15.89 2.35 15.91
N ARG A 142 -15.92 3.60 16.41
CA ARG A 142 -15.38 4.76 15.69
C ARG A 142 -13.86 4.71 15.60
N LEU A 143 -13.19 4.27 16.68
CA LEU A 143 -11.74 4.05 16.68
C LEU A 143 -11.33 3.02 15.62
N LEU A 144 -12.04 1.88 15.57
CA LEU A 144 -11.79 0.84 14.56
C LEU A 144 -12.09 1.32 13.14
N ALA A 145 -13.13 2.11 12.94
CA ALA A 145 -13.46 2.68 11.63
C ALA A 145 -12.36 3.63 11.14
N LEU A 146 -11.90 4.56 11.98
CA LEU A 146 -10.81 5.48 11.64
C LEU A 146 -9.48 4.76 11.39
N ARG A 147 -9.19 3.70 12.15
CA ARG A 147 -8.03 2.83 11.92
C ARG A 147 -8.07 2.20 10.53
N ARG A 148 -9.22 1.62 10.15
CA ARG A 148 -9.39 0.99 8.83
C ARG A 148 -9.21 2.01 7.71
N GLU A 149 -9.77 3.21 7.87
CA GLU A 149 -9.60 4.28 6.88
C GLU A 149 -8.14 4.74 6.76
N LEU A 150 -7.45 4.98 7.87
CA LEU A 150 -6.03 5.33 7.88
C LEU A 150 -5.20 4.26 7.14
N GLY A 151 -5.46 2.98 7.40
CA GLY A 151 -4.81 1.87 6.69
C GLY A 151 -5.08 1.87 5.18
N GLN A 152 -6.29 2.23 4.74
CA GLN A 152 -6.61 2.36 3.31
C GLN A 152 -5.88 3.54 2.66
N VAL A 153 -5.85 4.71 3.33
CA VAL A 153 -5.14 5.90 2.84
C VAL A 153 -3.65 5.62 2.70
N GLN A 154 -3.04 4.93 3.66
CA GLN A 154 -1.63 4.54 3.60
C GLN A 154 -1.32 3.54 2.49
N LYS A 155 -2.18 2.54 2.28
CA LYS A 155 -2.04 1.63 1.12
C LYS A 155 -2.08 2.40 -0.21
N GLN A 156 -2.93 3.42 -0.31
CA GLN A 156 -2.99 4.27 -1.50
C GLN A 156 -1.74 5.14 -1.67
N LEU A 157 -1.22 5.70 -0.58
CA LEU A 157 0.06 6.44 -0.58
C LEU A 157 1.22 5.54 -1.00
N ASN A 158 1.25 4.29 -0.53
CA ASN A 158 2.30 3.33 -0.89
C ASN A 158 2.29 3.03 -2.39
N ARG A 159 1.11 2.74 -2.95
CA ARG A 159 0.93 2.48 -4.39
C ARG A 159 1.35 3.66 -5.25
N LEU A 160 0.96 4.87 -4.87
CA LEU A 160 1.35 6.07 -5.61
C LEU A 160 2.83 6.36 -5.41
N GLY A 161 3.34 6.19 -4.19
CA GLY A 161 4.69 6.53 -3.77
C GLY A 161 5.78 5.63 -4.35
N GLY A 162 5.40 4.59 -5.11
CA GLY A 162 6.25 3.76 -5.98
C GLY A 162 7.73 3.92 -5.69
N PHE A 163 8.18 3.33 -4.58
CA PHE A 163 9.59 3.42 -4.22
C PHE A 163 10.33 2.72 -5.35
N PRO A 164 11.38 3.32 -5.95
CA PRO A 164 12.03 2.72 -7.11
C PRO A 164 12.45 1.29 -6.75
N SER A 165 11.85 0.25 -7.30
CA SER A 165 12.17 -1.12 -6.88
C SER A 165 13.62 -1.47 -7.18
N SER A 166 14.19 -0.80 -8.19
CA SER A 166 15.60 -0.90 -8.54
C SER A 166 16.41 0.24 -7.95
N MET A 167 17.52 -0.11 -7.31
CA MET A 167 18.52 0.83 -6.85
C MET A 167 19.45 1.21 -8.02
N PRO A 168 19.80 2.50 -8.20
CA PRO A 168 20.68 2.91 -9.29
C PRO A 168 22.02 2.18 -9.19
N ALA A 169 22.42 1.49 -10.26
CA ALA A 169 23.65 0.70 -10.30
C ALA A 169 24.86 1.62 -10.13
N VAL A 170 25.75 1.29 -9.19
CA VAL A 170 27.01 2.01 -9.02
C VAL A 170 27.96 1.54 -10.12
N PRO A 171 28.49 2.44 -10.98
CA PRO A 171 29.45 2.03 -11.99
C PRO A 171 30.72 1.50 -11.31
N PRO A 172 31.32 0.39 -11.80
CA PRO A 172 32.51 -0.17 -11.19
C PRO A 172 33.68 0.80 -11.30
N ALA A 173 34.46 0.90 -10.21
CA ALA A 173 35.60 1.82 -10.08
C ALA A 173 36.55 1.83 -11.28
N ARG A 174 36.75 0.64 -11.88
CA ARG A 174 37.64 0.44 -13.02
C ARG A 174 37.16 1.16 -14.27
N GLN A 175 35.86 1.23 -14.52
CA GLN A 175 35.31 1.91 -15.70
C GLN A 175 35.38 3.42 -15.55
N VAL A 176 35.11 3.92 -14.34
CA VAL A 176 35.16 5.35 -14.03
C VAL A 176 36.59 5.87 -14.08
N LEU A 177 37.57 5.13 -13.56
CA LEU A 177 38.96 5.57 -13.52
C LEU A 177 39.77 5.27 -14.80
N ALA A 178 39.16 4.70 -15.84
CA ALA A 178 39.86 4.23 -17.04
C ALA A 178 40.30 5.36 -18.00
N SER A 179 39.66 6.52 -17.97
CA SER A 179 40.02 7.65 -18.85
C SER A 179 41.14 8.48 -18.22
N ASP A 180 42.14 8.86 -19.02
CA ASP A 180 43.20 9.79 -18.63
C ASP A 180 42.92 11.23 -19.09
N ASP A 181 41.80 11.44 -19.79
CA ASP A 181 41.40 12.76 -20.28
C ASP A 181 40.81 13.59 -19.12
N PRO A 182 41.37 14.76 -18.79
CA PRO A 182 40.93 15.56 -17.63
C PRO A 182 39.48 16.04 -17.77
N GLU A 183 39.02 16.33 -18.99
CA GLU A 183 37.65 16.75 -19.25
C GLU A 183 36.64 15.62 -18.98
N ARG A 184 36.95 14.39 -19.42
CA ARG A 184 36.10 13.22 -19.17
C ARG A 184 36.03 12.88 -17.69
N LEU A 185 37.15 12.99 -16.97
CA LEU A 185 37.19 12.77 -15.53
C LEU A 185 36.35 13.80 -14.77
N ARG A 186 36.28 15.07 -15.22
CA ARG A 186 35.37 16.08 -14.66
C ARG A 186 33.91 15.72 -14.90
N GLN A 187 33.54 15.37 -16.13
CA GLN A 187 32.17 14.94 -16.46
C GLN A 187 31.72 13.73 -15.63
N GLN A 188 32.64 12.77 -15.40
CA GLN A 188 32.37 11.62 -14.54
C GLN A 188 32.23 12.02 -13.06
N ALA A 189 33.04 12.97 -12.58
CA ALA A 189 32.92 13.49 -11.21
C ALA A 189 31.55 14.17 -10.99
N ASP A 190 31.10 14.98 -11.95
CA ASP A 190 29.78 15.63 -11.92
C ASP A 190 28.65 14.58 -11.92
N ALA A 191 28.74 13.57 -12.81
CA ALA A 191 27.77 12.48 -12.85
C ALA A 191 27.69 11.69 -11.53
N LEU A 192 28.83 11.42 -10.88
CA LEU A 192 28.84 10.77 -9.56
C LEU A 192 28.25 11.67 -8.47
N GLN A 193 28.47 12.98 -8.55
CA GLN A 193 27.88 13.93 -7.62
C GLN A 193 26.35 13.94 -7.74
N ASP A 194 25.83 13.97 -8.96
CA ASP A 194 24.38 13.85 -9.22
C ASP A 194 23.81 12.53 -8.68
N GLU A 195 24.51 11.41 -8.88
CA GLU A 195 24.12 10.12 -8.31
C GLU A 195 24.11 10.12 -6.79
N ARG A 196 25.10 10.75 -6.15
CA ARG A 196 25.16 10.90 -4.69
C ARG A 196 24.01 11.74 -4.16
N ASP A 197 23.72 12.88 -4.78
CA ASP A 197 22.63 13.74 -4.35
C ASP A 197 21.27 13.07 -4.56
N ARG A 198 21.12 12.27 -5.62
CA ARG A 198 19.97 11.39 -5.82
C ARG A 198 19.83 10.35 -4.71
N LEU A 199 20.91 9.69 -4.31
CA LEU A 199 20.89 8.72 -3.21
C LEU A 199 20.63 9.37 -1.84
N ARG A 200 21.11 10.60 -1.61
CA ARG A 200 20.80 11.36 -0.38
C ARG A 200 19.30 11.68 -0.28
N ARG A 201 18.69 12.18 -1.35
CA ARG A 201 17.23 12.42 -1.40
C ARG A 201 16.44 11.14 -1.16
N LEU A 202 16.92 10.02 -1.72
CA LEU A 202 16.30 8.70 -1.50
C LEU A 202 16.45 8.25 -0.03
N LEU A 203 17.60 8.49 0.59
CA LEU A 203 17.84 8.19 2.00
C LEU A 203 16.91 9.00 2.91
N GLU A 204 16.78 10.30 2.69
CA GLU A 204 15.85 11.17 3.42
C GLU A 204 14.40 10.65 3.31
N GLY A 205 13.98 10.27 2.10
CA GLY A 205 12.66 9.65 1.89
C GLY A 205 12.48 8.31 2.62
N LEU A 206 13.52 7.49 2.69
CA LEU A 206 13.48 6.24 3.48
C LEU A 206 13.37 6.53 4.98
N GLU A 207 14.10 7.51 5.49
CA GLU A 207 14.10 7.86 6.90
C GLU A 207 12.75 8.42 7.35
N GLN A 208 12.14 9.29 6.55
CA GLN A 208 10.77 9.75 6.78
C GLN A 208 9.79 8.58 6.83
N ARG A 209 9.88 7.64 5.89
CA ARG A 209 8.99 6.48 5.84
C ARG A 209 9.20 5.51 7.01
N ILE A 210 10.44 5.35 7.47
CA ILE A 210 10.76 4.58 8.68
C ILE A 210 10.14 5.24 9.90
N ALA A 211 10.27 6.56 10.04
CA ALA A 211 9.66 7.32 11.13
C ALA A 211 8.12 7.18 11.13
N GLU A 212 7.49 7.28 9.96
CA GLU A 212 6.06 7.06 9.80
C GLU A 212 5.65 5.63 10.20
N ALA A 213 6.35 4.61 9.70
CA ALA A 213 6.07 3.21 10.04
C ALA A 213 6.24 2.92 11.55
N ARG A 214 7.22 3.56 12.20
CA ARG A 214 7.41 3.47 13.66
C ARG A 214 6.25 4.11 14.42
N SER A 215 5.87 5.34 14.04
CA SER A 215 4.73 6.04 14.66
C SER A 215 3.43 5.24 14.54
N GLN A 216 3.24 4.56 13.42
CA GLN A 216 2.08 3.70 13.20
C GLN A 216 2.12 2.46 14.08
N LEU A 217 3.26 1.76 14.17
CA LEU A 217 3.41 0.61 15.06
C LEU A 217 3.18 0.98 16.53
N GLU A 218 3.63 2.16 16.93
CA GLU A 218 3.40 2.68 18.28
C GLU A 218 1.91 2.95 18.52
N LEU A 219 1.23 3.61 17.58
CA LEU A 219 -0.22 3.84 17.65
C LEU A 219 -1.01 2.53 17.67
N ASP A 220 -0.62 1.55 16.86
CA ASP A 220 -1.23 0.22 16.82
C ASP A 220 -1.09 -0.50 18.16
N ARG A 221 0.07 -0.39 18.82
CA ARG A 221 0.27 -0.93 20.17
C ARG A 221 -0.65 -0.24 21.18
N GLN A 222 -0.60 1.09 21.25
CA GLN A 222 -1.42 1.88 22.19
C GLN A 222 -2.92 1.60 22.06
N MET A 223 -3.40 1.36 20.84
CA MET A 223 -4.78 1.01 20.57
C MET A 223 -5.10 -0.45 20.92
N ASN A 224 -4.20 -1.38 20.62
CA ASN A 224 -4.40 -2.77 21.00
C ASN A 224 -4.40 -2.93 22.54
N ASP A 225 -3.50 -2.24 23.24
CA ASP A 225 -3.46 -2.19 24.70
C ASP A 225 -4.79 -1.64 25.24
N PHE A 226 -5.26 -0.52 24.68
CA PHE A 226 -6.55 0.07 25.07
C PHE A 226 -7.74 -0.89 24.83
N LEU A 227 -7.78 -1.60 23.70
CA LEU A 227 -8.84 -2.56 23.40
C LEU A 227 -8.78 -3.80 24.29
N GLN A 228 -7.58 -4.26 24.66
CA GLN A 228 -7.39 -5.36 25.60
C GLN A 228 -7.88 -4.97 27.00
N ASP A 229 -7.47 -3.81 27.50
CA ASP A 229 -7.93 -3.27 28.78
C ASP A 229 -9.46 -3.16 28.79
N HIS A 230 -10.07 -2.69 27.70
CA HIS A 230 -11.53 -2.57 27.60
C HIS A 230 -12.26 -3.92 27.51
N SER A 231 -11.64 -4.94 26.91
CA SER A 231 -12.24 -6.29 26.86
C SER A 231 -12.42 -6.87 28.26
N LEU A 232 -11.49 -6.61 29.17
CA LEU A 232 -11.55 -7.08 30.55
C LEU A 232 -12.72 -6.46 31.33
N PHE A 233 -13.05 -5.20 31.09
CA PHE A 233 -14.17 -4.53 31.76
C PHE A 233 -15.54 -4.83 31.13
N GLY A 234 -15.58 -5.15 29.83
CA GLY A 234 -16.84 -5.46 29.13
C GLY A 234 -17.43 -6.83 29.50
N GLU A 235 -16.58 -7.83 29.77
CA GLU A 235 -17.04 -9.18 30.14
C GLU A 235 -17.69 -9.22 31.52
N GLU A 236 -17.22 -8.42 32.48
CA GLU A 236 -17.81 -8.33 33.82
C GLU A 236 -19.22 -7.72 33.78
N GLU A 237 -19.46 -6.72 32.93
CA GLU A 237 -20.79 -6.13 32.75
C GLU A 237 -21.79 -7.11 32.13
N HIS A 238 -21.33 -7.97 31.21
CA HIS A 238 -22.16 -9.03 30.64
C HIS A 238 -22.40 -10.18 31.63
N ALA A 239 -21.37 -10.60 32.37
CA ALA A 239 -21.51 -11.64 33.40
C ALA A 239 -22.46 -11.20 34.54
N LEU A 240 -22.38 -9.94 34.98
CA LEU A 240 -23.30 -9.38 35.98
C LEU A 240 -24.72 -9.19 35.43
N ARG A 241 -24.90 -8.90 34.13
CA ARG A 241 -26.23 -8.87 33.50
C ARG A 241 -26.86 -10.25 33.35
N VAL A 242 -26.08 -11.27 32.99
CA VAL A 242 -26.57 -12.65 32.88
C VAL A 242 -26.89 -13.22 34.26
N ALA A 243 -26.02 -13.02 35.26
CA ALA A 243 -26.29 -13.41 36.64
C ALA A 243 -27.53 -12.71 37.24
N ARG A 244 -27.86 -11.49 36.79
CA ARG A 244 -29.07 -10.76 37.20
C ARG A 244 -30.32 -11.18 36.43
N ALA A 245 -30.17 -11.73 35.22
CA ALA A 245 -31.27 -12.34 34.48
C ALA A 245 -31.63 -13.73 35.04
N ASP A 246 -30.64 -14.49 35.52
CA ASP A 246 -30.84 -15.80 36.15
C ASP A 246 -31.24 -15.72 37.64
N ALA A 247 -31.06 -14.56 38.28
CA ALA A 247 -31.51 -14.27 39.64
C ALA A 247 -32.84 -13.49 39.69
N ALA A 248 -33.67 -13.55 38.65
CA ALA A 248 -35.08 -13.18 38.76
C ALA A 248 -35.84 -14.32 39.46
N PRO A 249 -36.43 -14.09 40.64
CA PRO A 249 -37.10 -15.14 41.40
C PRO A 249 -38.36 -15.59 40.69
N GLN A 250 -38.38 -16.87 40.29
CA GLN A 250 -39.61 -17.61 40.13
C GLN A 250 -40.24 -17.81 41.51
N GLY A 251 -41.25 -17.00 41.79
CA GLY A 251 -42.27 -17.26 42.80
C GLY A 251 -42.86 -15.95 43.33
N ALA A 252 -44.16 -15.79 43.55
CA ALA A 252 -45.34 -16.58 43.22
C ALA A 252 -46.54 -15.70 43.62
N GLY A 253 -47.64 -15.75 42.85
CA GLY A 253 -48.99 -15.55 43.38
C GLY A 253 -49.67 -14.21 43.10
N GLY A 254 -50.70 -14.25 42.26
CA GLY A 254 -51.69 -13.19 42.10
C GLY A 254 -52.47 -13.33 40.79
N ASP A 255 -53.48 -14.20 40.81
CA ASP A 255 -54.53 -14.39 39.80
C ASP A 255 -54.98 -13.06 39.15
N GLU A 256 -55.09 -13.03 37.82
CA GLU A 256 -56.39 -12.74 37.19
C GLU A 256 -56.43 -13.20 35.72
N ASP A 257 -57.52 -13.88 35.46
CA ASP A 257 -57.96 -14.57 34.27
C ASP A 257 -58.21 -13.61 33.09
N GLN A 258 -57.52 -13.79 31.96
CA GLN A 258 -58.10 -13.45 30.66
C GLN A 258 -57.41 -14.18 29.50
N ARG A 259 -58.11 -15.22 29.05
CA ARG A 259 -58.11 -15.84 27.73
C ARG A 259 -57.67 -14.88 26.61
N ASN A 260 -56.68 -15.30 25.80
CA ASN A 260 -56.92 -15.40 24.37
C ASN A 260 -55.95 -16.36 23.68
N GLU A 261 -56.49 -17.02 22.68
CA GLU A 261 -56.01 -18.21 21.98
C GLU A 261 -54.86 -17.91 21.00
N GLY A 262 -54.06 -18.93 20.69
CA GLY A 262 -53.55 -19.09 19.32
C GLY A 262 -52.13 -19.60 19.16
N PHE A 263 -52.04 -20.84 18.66
CA PHE A 263 -50.97 -21.41 17.82
C PHE A 263 -49.63 -21.76 18.51
N SER A 264 -49.34 -23.03 18.81
CA SER A 264 -49.10 -24.22 17.94
C SER A 264 -47.62 -24.45 17.60
N ASN A 265 -47.16 -25.62 18.07
CA ASN A 265 -46.10 -26.49 17.56
C ASN A 265 -44.64 -26.09 17.90
N GLY A 266 -43.78 -26.94 18.46
CA GLY A 266 -43.83 -28.40 18.54
C GLY A 266 -43.03 -28.99 19.71
N THR A 267 -43.65 -30.03 20.29
CA THR A 267 -43.07 -31.30 20.77
C THR A 267 -41.59 -31.49 20.46
N GLY A 268 -40.73 -31.76 21.45
CA GLY A 268 -40.63 -33.05 22.16
C GLY A 268 -39.72 -33.98 21.35
N SER A 269 -38.81 -34.79 21.87
CA SER A 269 -38.61 -35.34 23.20
C SER A 269 -37.18 -35.88 23.24
N TYR A 270 -36.60 -35.81 24.42
CA TYR A 270 -35.42 -36.54 24.87
C TYR A 270 -35.68 -38.05 24.77
N ASP A 271 -34.70 -38.86 24.36
CA ASP A 271 -34.57 -40.20 24.93
C ASP A 271 -33.15 -40.78 24.89
N GLN A 272 -32.90 -41.48 26.00
CA GLN A 272 -31.86 -42.35 26.54
C GLN A 272 -30.61 -42.79 25.76
N GLY A 273 -29.58 -43.11 26.54
CA GLY A 273 -28.26 -43.54 26.08
C GLY A 273 -28.01 -45.06 26.02
N GLY A 274 -26.86 -45.39 25.42
CA GLY A 274 -26.12 -46.66 25.48
C GLY A 274 -26.37 -47.64 24.32
N PRO A 275 -25.41 -48.53 23.92
CA PRO A 275 -24.07 -48.84 24.46
C PRO A 275 -22.95 -48.79 23.38
N PRO A 276 -21.67 -49.20 23.63
CA PRO A 276 -20.57 -49.03 22.69
C PRO A 276 -20.53 -50.17 21.66
N GLY A 277 -20.56 -49.83 20.38
CA GLY A 277 -20.50 -50.77 19.26
C GLY A 277 -19.13 -50.78 18.61
N GLU A 278 -18.57 -51.98 18.49
CA GLU A 278 -17.32 -52.33 17.86
C GLU A 278 -17.27 -51.89 16.39
N CYS A 279 -16.08 -51.54 15.90
CA CYS A 279 -15.78 -51.42 14.48
C CYS A 279 -15.16 -52.74 13.97
N PRO A 280 -15.94 -53.65 13.37
CA PRO A 280 -15.41 -54.72 12.54
C PRO A 280 -15.34 -54.20 11.09
N GLY A 281 -14.14 -54.18 10.51
CA GLY A 281 -13.97 -53.86 9.10
C GLY A 281 -12.90 -52.81 8.90
N GLY A 282 -11.77 -53.27 8.39
CA GLY A 282 -10.53 -52.53 8.35
C GLY A 282 -10.57 -51.28 7.48
N MET A 283 -9.82 -50.28 7.92
CA MET A 283 -8.83 -49.54 7.14
C MET A 283 -8.25 -48.44 8.05
N CYS A 284 -7.53 -48.86 9.09
CA CYS A 284 -6.62 -47.99 9.83
C CYS A 284 -5.22 -48.23 9.27
N GLY A 285 -4.86 -47.49 8.22
CA GLY A 285 -3.54 -47.52 7.60
C GLY A 285 -2.66 -46.38 8.11
N THR A 286 -1.50 -46.75 8.65
CA THR A 286 -0.36 -45.94 9.14
C THR A 286 0.32 -45.11 8.04
N PRO A 287 0.91 -43.93 8.33
CA PRO A 287 1.97 -43.38 7.48
C PRO A 287 3.33 -43.92 7.96
N GLY A 288 3.82 -44.93 7.25
CA GLY A 288 5.18 -45.46 7.35
C GLY A 288 5.99 -45.11 6.10
N GLU A 289 7.29 -44.98 6.31
CA GLU A 289 8.33 -44.44 5.44
C GLU A 289 8.53 -45.17 4.10
N GLY A 290 9.10 -44.44 3.13
CA GLY A 290 10.18 -45.01 2.31
C GLY A 290 9.94 -45.20 0.81
N THR A 291 10.94 -44.72 0.06
CA THR A 291 11.53 -45.35 -1.14
C THR A 291 11.01 -44.98 -2.55
N THR A 292 11.83 -44.15 -3.20
CA THR A 292 12.41 -44.32 -4.55
C THR A 292 11.53 -44.85 -5.68
N SER A 293 11.28 -44.00 -6.67
CA SER A 293 11.09 -44.43 -8.06
C SER A 293 12.19 -43.84 -8.93
N LEU A 294 12.96 -44.76 -9.51
CA LEU A 294 14.06 -44.60 -10.43
C LEU A 294 13.54 -45.03 -11.81
N GLY A 295 13.83 -44.27 -12.87
CA GLY A 295 13.84 -44.78 -14.24
C GLY A 295 12.78 -44.21 -15.18
N GLY A 296 13.26 -43.51 -16.22
CA GLY A 296 12.46 -43.05 -17.35
C GLY A 296 13.29 -42.27 -18.34
N ALA A 297 14.28 -42.94 -18.94
CA ALA A 297 15.17 -42.41 -19.97
C ALA A 297 14.39 -42.03 -21.25
N GLY A 298 14.80 -40.92 -21.86
CA GLY A 298 14.33 -40.44 -23.15
C GLY A 298 15.26 -39.35 -23.65
N GLU A 299 16.43 -39.76 -24.14
CA GLU A 299 17.37 -38.93 -24.90
C GLU A 299 16.73 -38.50 -26.23
N THR A 300 16.76 -37.21 -26.53
CA THR A 300 17.15 -36.69 -27.86
C THR A 300 17.72 -35.28 -27.68
N GLU A 301 18.71 -35.00 -28.51
CA GLU A 301 19.78 -34.05 -28.30
C GLU A 301 19.45 -32.60 -28.77
N ASN A 302 20.29 -31.68 -28.26
CA ASN A 302 20.70 -30.39 -28.85
C ASN A 302 19.74 -29.20 -28.75
N THR A 303 20.04 -28.26 -27.84
CA THR A 303 20.40 -26.86 -28.16
C THR A 303 20.80 -26.07 -26.89
N SER A 304 22.06 -25.65 -26.86
CA SER A 304 22.63 -24.45 -26.22
C SER A 304 21.95 -23.81 -24.99
N GLY A 305 22.58 -24.01 -23.82
CA GLY A 305 22.96 -22.88 -22.95
C GLY A 305 21.88 -22.08 -22.22
N ARG A 306 20.82 -22.72 -21.70
CA ARG A 306 19.88 -22.04 -20.79
C ARG A 306 20.10 -22.48 -19.35
N LEU A 307 20.73 -21.59 -18.57
CA LEU A 307 20.76 -21.68 -17.10
C LEU A 307 19.32 -21.91 -16.59
N PRO A 308 19.12 -22.75 -15.56
CA PRO A 308 17.81 -22.91 -14.95
C PRO A 308 17.33 -21.53 -14.46
N PRO A 309 16.04 -21.19 -14.62
CA PRO A 309 15.53 -19.96 -14.05
C PRO A 309 15.71 -20.06 -12.53
N LEU A 310 16.60 -19.24 -11.99
CA LEU A 310 16.67 -18.99 -10.55
C LEU A 310 15.25 -18.64 -10.08
N PRO A 311 14.80 -19.18 -8.93
CA PRO A 311 13.52 -18.78 -8.37
C PRO A 311 13.55 -17.26 -8.20
N GLN A 312 12.68 -16.56 -8.93
CA GLN A 312 12.41 -15.15 -8.70
C GLN A 312 11.76 -15.06 -7.32
N GLY A 313 12.62 -15.02 -6.30
CA GLY A 313 12.23 -14.99 -4.91
C GLY A 313 11.36 -13.77 -4.67
N ASP A 314 10.16 -14.02 -4.15
CA ASP A 314 9.40 -13.17 -3.24
C ASP A 314 9.57 -11.66 -3.49
N SER A 315 9.18 -11.21 -4.68
CA SER A 315 8.79 -9.81 -4.87
C SER A 315 7.36 -9.63 -4.35
N ALA A 316 7.11 -10.01 -3.09
CA ALA A 316 5.91 -9.55 -2.42
C ALA A 316 5.98 -8.02 -2.46
N GLU A 317 5.09 -7.39 -3.24
CA GLU A 317 5.05 -5.95 -3.33
C GLU A 317 5.05 -5.39 -1.90
N PRO A 318 5.95 -4.46 -1.57
CA PRO A 318 6.13 -3.97 -0.19
C PRO A 318 4.84 -3.39 0.40
N ASP A 319 3.83 -3.16 -0.44
CA ASP A 319 2.54 -2.57 -0.14
C ASP A 319 1.60 -3.47 0.68
N ASN A 320 1.86 -4.79 0.77
CA ASN A 320 1.06 -5.73 1.56
C ASN A 320 1.80 -6.35 2.76
N LEU A 321 3.03 -5.91 3.03
CA LEU A 321 3.81 -6.41 4.16
C LEU A 321 3.20 -5.94 5.48
N ALA A 322 3.22 -6.82 6.49
CA ALA A 322 2.88 -6.44 7.85
C ALA A 322 3.79 -5.27 8.31
N PRO A 323 3.32 -4.33 9.14
CA PRO A 323 4.07 -3.10 9.47
C PRO A 323 5.48 -3.38 10.02
N ALA A 324 5.63 -4.43 10.83
CA ALA A 324 6.93 -4.87 11.34
C ALA A 324 7.87 -5.41 10.24
N THR A 325 7.33 -6.17 9.27
CA THR A 325 8.11 -6.66 8.12
C THR A 325 8.47 -5.54 7.16
N LEU A 326 7.58 -4.57 6.95
CA LEU A 326 7.84 -3.36 6.18
C LEU A 326 9.01 -2.57 6.81
N LEU A 327 8.99 -2.36 8.13
CA LEU A 327 10.06 -1.65 8.82
C LEU A 327 11.42 -2.34 8.65
N ARG A 328 11.48 -3.67 8.80
CA ARG A 328 12.72 -4.45 8.55
C ARG A 328 13.21 -4.30 7.11
N HIS A 329 12.29 -4.32 6.14
CA HIS A 329 12.60 -4.12 4.74
C HIS A 329 13.15 -2.71 4.47
N LEU A 330 12.50 -1.67 5.00
CA LEU A 330 12.95 -0.28 4.90
C LEU A 330 14.34 -0.07 5.55
N ASP A 331 14.59 -0.67 6.72
CA ASP A 331 15.89 -0.59 7.40
C ASP A 331 17.00 -1.34 6.65
N ARG A 332 16.70 -2.49 6.03
CA ARG A 332 17.66 -3.19 5.14
C ARG A 332 18.03 -2.30 3.96
N ARG A 333 17.02 -1.68 3.35
CA ARG A 333 17.20 -0.79 2.20
C ARG A 333 17.96 0.48 2.56
N ARG A 334 17.67 1.09 3.71
CA ARG A 334 18.42 2.23 4.26
C ARG A 334 19.91 1.90 4.38
N ARG A 335 20.24 0.74 4.96
CA ARG A 335 21.64 0.28 5.07
C ARG A 335 22.32 0.09 3.72
N GLU A 336 21.59 -0.40 2.73
CA GLU A 336 22.11 -0.54 1.36
C GLU A 336 22.41 0.82 0.72
N VAL A 337 21.51 1.80 0.84
CA VAL A 337 21.72 3.16 0.33
C VAL A 337 22.93 3.81 0.98
N ILE A 338 23.06 3.69 2.30
CA ILE A 338 24.23 4.20 3.05
C ILE A 338 25.51 3.56 2.55
N ARG A 339 25.51 2.24 2.28
CA ARG A 339 26.68 1.54 1.73
C ARG A 339 27.06 2.10 0.36
N ARG A 340 26.10 2.26 -0.56
CA ARG A 340 26.35 2.81 -1.90
C ARG A 340 26.83 4.27 -1.87
N LEU A 341 26.27 5.10 -0.98
CA LEU A 341 26.76 6.46 -0.77
C LEU A 341 28.24 6.49 -0.36
N LYS A 342 28.66 5.57 0.51
CA LYS A 342 30.07 5.42 0.90
C LYS A 342 30.94 4.95 -0.27
N GLU A 343 30.45 4.01 -1.08
CA GLU A 343 31.15 3.55 -2.28
C GLU A 343 31.36 4.70 -3.28
N LEU A 344 30.31 5.46 -3.60
CA LEU A 344 30.40 6.64 -4.49
C LEU A 344 31.31 7.73 -3.93
N GLN A 345 31.30 7.96 -2.61
CA GLN A 345 32.24 8.90 -1.98
C GLN A 345 33.69 8.47 -2.22
N VAL A 346 34.01 7.19 -2.00
CA VAL A 346 35.36 6.67 -2.24
C VAL A 346 35.76 6.78 -3.71
N LEU A 347 34.83 6.57 -4.65
CA LEU A 347 35.09 6.75 -6.08
C LEU A 347 35.36 8.19 -6.44
N TYR A 348 34.54 9.11 -5.94
CA TYR A 348 34.71 10.55 -6.13
C TYR A 348 36.07 11.02 -5.60
N ASP A 349 36.44 10.61 -4.39
CA ASP A 349 37.74 10.97 -3.78
C ASP A 349 38.94 10.40 -4.55
N ARG A 350 38.76 9.26 -5.23
CA ARG A 350 39.80 8.69 -6.10
C ARG A 350 39.91 9.45 -7.43
N LEU A 351 38.79 9.87 -7.99
CA LEU A 351 38.76 10.68 -9.22
C LEU A 351 39.38 12.05 -9.00
N THR A 352 39.03 12.74 -7.91
CA THR A 352 39.60 14.05 -7.58
C THR A 352 41.12 13.95 -7.40
N LYS A 353 41.60 12.94 -6.67
CA LYS A 353 43.04 12.66 -6.56
C LYS A 353 43.70 12.36 -7.91
N LYS A 354 43.02 11.68 -8.84
CA LYS A 354 43.56 11.43 -10.19
C LYS A 354 43.63 12.73 -11.00
N LEU A 355 42.61 13.56 -10.94
CA LEU A 355 42.57 14.89 -11.57
C LEU A 355 43.68 15.80 -11.06
N GLU A 356 43.90 15.85 -9.74
CA GLU A 356 44.97 16.63 -9.12
C GLU A 356 46.36 16.17 -9.61
N ARG A 357 46.58 14.86 -9.74
CA ARG A 357 47.84 14.32 -10.28
C ARG A 357 48.08 14.72 -11.72
N LEU A 358 47.06 14.62 -12.58
CA LEU A 358 47.17 14.98 -13.99
C LEU A 358 47.40 16.48 -14.19
N GLN A 359 46.81 17.32 -13.35
CA GLN A 359 47.04 18.77 -13.36
C GLN A 359 48.42 19.15 -12.85
N GLY A 360 48.91 18.46 -11.80
CA GLY A 360 50.27 18.68 -11.27
C GLY A 360 51.35 18.31 -12.28
N THR A 361 51.19 17.21 -13.02
CA THR A 361 52.14 16.79 -14.07
C THR A 361 52.12 17.69 -15.31
N ALA A 362 51.12 18.56 -15.48
CA ALA A 362 51.05 19.49 -16.59
C ALA A 362 51.73 20.85 -16.30
N ALA A 363 52.14 21.08 -15.04
CA ALA A 363 52.77 22.32 -14.59
C ALA A 363 54.30 22.19 -14.43
N GLU A 364 54.84 20.98 -14.53
CA GLU A 364 56.28 20.67 -14.66
C GLU A 364 56.64 20.48 -16.12
#